data_AF-A0A5S4ZSS3-F1
#
_entry.id   AF-A0A5S4ZSS3-F1
#
_cell.length_a   1.000
_cell.length_b   1.000
_cell.length_c   1.000
_cell.angle_alpha   90.00
_cell.angle_beta   90.00
_cell.angle_gamma   90.00
#
_symmetry.space_group_name_H-M   'P 1'
#
loop_
_entity.id
_entity.type
_entity.pdbx_description
1 polymer ?
#
loop_
_entity_poly.entity_id
_entity_poly.type
_entity_poly.pdbx_seq_one_letter_code
_entity_poly.pdbx_strand_id
1 'polypeptide(L)'
;MKRLIRIETPPCPSCGSTDTTTGRIVRFAAGLGLGIGVSLILYLVGYIYPLGRILIPFTFIGGMIICCIPPLGKYCCLECDAYWNPDNPSLVWRTRPPGL
;
A
#
# COMPACT_ATOMS: atom_id res chain seq x y z
N MET A 1 -10.46 27.70 4.62
CA MET A 1 -9.25 26.86 4.76
C MET A 1 -9.70 25.44 5.10
N LYS A 2 -9.51 24.49 4.18
CA LYS A 2 -9.91 23.08 4.33
C LYS A 2 -9.16 22.46 5.51
N ARG A 3 -9.87 22.11 6.59
CA ARG A 3 -9.36 21.18 7.62
C ARG A 3 -9.18 19.82 6.94
N LEU A 4 -7.96 19.50 6.54
CA LEU A 4 -7.56 18.11 6.32
C LEU A 4 -7.72 17.42 7.67
N ILE A 5 -8.73 16.56 7.79
CA ILE A 5 -8.90 15.66 8.93
C ILE A 5 -7.71 14.70 8.86
N ARG A 6 -6.56 15.12 9.42
CA ARG A 6 -5.40 14.24 9.59
C ARG A 6 -5.85 13.24 10.64
N ILE A 7 -6.09 12.01 10.20
CA ILE A 7 -6.34 10.90 11.12
C ILE A 7 -5.12 10.89 12.06
N GLU A 8 -5.32 11.09 13.35
CA GLU A 8 -4.25 11.01 14.34
C GLU A 8 -3.77 9.56 14.37
N THR A 9 -2.68 9.30 13.66
CA THR A 9 -1.99 8.02 13.68
C THR A 9 -0.87 8.08 14.71
N PRO A 10 -0.65 6.99 15.47
CA PRO A 10 0.42 6.98 16.46
C PRO A 10 1.79 7.17 15.77
N PRO A 11 2.77 7.79 16.46
CA PRO A 11 4.12 7.89 15.94
C PRO A 11 4.72 6.49 15.78
N CYS A 12 5.62 6.35 14.81
CA CYS A 12 6.27 5.08 14.57
C CYS A 12 7.19 4.70 15.75
N PRO A 13 7.05 3.49 16.34
CA PRO A 13 7.92 3.06 17.43
C PRO A 13 9.38 2.82 17.01
N SER A 14 9.65 2.67 15.70
CA SER A 14 11.01 2.39 15.20
C SER A 14 11.83 3.65 14.91
N CYS A 15 11.23 4.70 14.35
CA CYS A 15 11.95 5.92 13.93
C CYS A 15 11.39 7.21 14.54
N GLY A 16 10.26 7.15 15.24
CA GLY A 16 9.61 8.32 15.84
C GLY A 16 8.84 9.21 14.86
N SER A 17 8.79 8.88 13.57
CA SER A 17 8.09 9.68 12.56
C SER A 17 6.57 9.71 12.77
N THR A 18 5.98 10.86 12.45
CA THR A 18 4.52 11.08 12.39
C THR A 18 3.91 10.79 11.02
N ASP A 19 4.74 10.48 10.01
CA ASP A 19 4.28 10.14 8.66
C ASP A 19 3.89 8.66 8.59
N THR A 20 2.76 8.39 9.24
CA THR A 20 2.21 7.06 9.43
C THR A 20 0.82 6.98 8.82
N THR A 21 0.46 5.81 8.30
CA THR A 21 -0.83 5.56 7.64
C THR A 21 -1.35 4.19 8.03
N THR A 22 -2.64 3.93 7.82
CA THR A 22 -3.23 2.62 8.10
C THR A 22 -2.73 1.59 7.08
N GLY A 23 -2.24 0.44 7.55
CA GLY A 23 -1.71 -0.62 6.67
C GLY A 23 -2.74 -1.11 5.64
N ARG A 24 -4.03 -1.04 5.98
CA ARG A 24 -5.15 -1.33 5.06
C ARG A 24 -5.22 -0.36 3.88
N ILE A 25 -4.95 0.92 4.10
CA ILE A 25 -4.94 1.94 3.02
C ILE A 25 -3.80 1.66 2.05
N VAL A 26 -2.61 1.33 2.57
CA VAL A 26 -1.44 0.97 1.74
C VAL A 26 -1.75 -0.23 0.85
N ARG A 27 -2.43 -1.26 1.39
CA ARG A 27 -2.84 -2.44 0.61
C ARG A 27 -3.89 -2.13 -0.45
N PHE A 28 -4.90 -1.33 -0.11
CA PHE A 28 -5.88 -0.89 -1.11
C PHE A 28 -5.23 -0.06 -2.21
N ALA A 29 -4.33 0.86 -1.87
CA ALA A 29 -3.59 1.65 -2.84
C ALA A 29 -2.74 0.76 -3.77
N ALA A 30 -2.00 -0.20 -3.21
CA ALA A 30 -1.21 -1.15 -3.99
C ALA A 30 -2.08 -2.06 -4.88
N GLY A 31 -3.19 -2.59 -4.35
CA GLY A 31 -4.10 -3.45 -5.08
C GLY A 31 -4.87 -2.72 -6.18
N LEU A 32 -5.33 -1.48 -5.94
CA LEU A 32 -5.93 -0.63 -6.98
C LEU A 32 -4.90 -0.19 -8.02
N GLY A 33 -3.67 0.11 -7.60
CA GLY A 33 -2.57 0.45 -8.50
C GLY A 33 -2.26 -0.69 -9.47
N LEU A 34 -2.13 -1.91 -8.95
CA LEU A 34 -1.91 -3.09 -9.79
C LEU A 34 -3.16 -3.45 -10.61
N GLY A 35 -4.33 -3.47 -9.98
CA GLY A 35 -5.57 -3.96 -10.58
C GLY A 35 -6.13 -3.01 -11.63
N ILE A 36 -6.20 -1.71 -11.36
CA ILE A 36 -6.77 -0.72 -12.27
C ILE A 36 -5.67 0.00 -13.03
N GLY A 37 -4.63 0.47 -12.33
CA GLY A 37 -3.55 1.26 -12.93
C GLY A 37 -2.82 0.50 -14.03
N VAL A 38 -2.28 -0.68 -13.71
CA VAL A 38 -1.57 -1.50 -14.72
C VAL A 38 -2.51 -1.99 -15.81
N SER A 39 -3.75 -2.34 -15.48
CA SER A 39 -4.75 -2.76 -16.49
C SER A 39 -5.07 -1.66 -17.50
N LEU A 40 -5.16 -0.39 -17.08
CA LEU A 40 -5.35 0.75 -17.99
C LEU A 40 -4.14 0.92 -18.92
N ILE A 41 -2.92 0.78 -18.39
CA ILE A 41 -1.69 0.84 -19.18
C ILE A 41 -1.67 -0.31 -20.20
N LEU A 42 -1.99 -1.53 -19.79
CA LEU A 42 -2.07 -2.70 -20.67
C LEU A 42 -3.17 -2.55 -21.74
N TYR A 43 -4.28 -1.87 -21.41
CA TYR A 43 -5.32 -1.58 -22.38
C TYR A 43 -4.83 -0.64 -23.49
N LEU A 44 -4.10 0.43 -23.11
CA LEU A 44 -3.48 1.39 -24.02
C LEU A 44 -2.39 0.73 -24.88
N VAL A 45 -1.47 -0.02 -24.28
CA VAL A 45 -0.43 -0.78 -24.99
C VAL A 45 -1.06 -1.83 -25.90
N GLY A 46 -2.20 -2.39 -25.49
CA GLY A 46 -3.00 -3.34 -26.23
C GLY A 46 -3.49 -2.86 -27.60
N TYR A 47 -3.49 -1.55 -27.86
CA TYR A 47 -3.77 -1.02 -29.20
C TYR A 47 -2.62 -1.29 -30.19
N ILE A 48 -1.39 -1.35 -29.70
CA ILE A 48 -0.19 -1.64 -30.50
C ILE A 48 0.10 -3.15 -30.49
N TYR A 49 -0.04 -3.78 -29.32
CA TYR A 49 0.23 -5.20 -29.10
C TYR A 49 -1.00 -5.92 -28.51
N PRO A 50 -1.88 -6.52 -29.33
CA PRO A 50 -3.16 -7.06 -28.88
C PRO A 50 -3.02 -8.16 -27.81
N LEU A 51 -1.90 -8.88 -27.80
CA LEU A 51 -1.54 -9.87 -26.77
C LEU A 51 -1.48 -9.26 -25.35
N GLY A 52 -1.11 -7.98 -25.21
CA GLY A 52 -1.04 -7.31 -23.90
C GLY A 52 -2.39 -7.25 -23.17
N ARG A 53 -3.50 -7.29 -23.89
CA ARG A 53 -4.84 -7.29 -23.30
C ARG A 53 -5.20 -8.59 -22.58
N ILE A 54 -4.55 -9.70 -22.94
CA ILE A 54 -4.75 -11.00 -22.27
C ILE A 54 -4.29 -10.93 -20.81
N LEU A 55 -3.34 -10.05 -20.48
CA LEU A 55 -2.81 -9.88 -19.13
C LEU A 55 -3.74 -9.09 -18.20
N ILE A 56 -4.71 -8.34 -18.74
CA ILE A 56 -5.66 -7.51 -17.99
C ILE A 56 -6.44 -8.30 -16.93
N PRO A 57 -7.10 -9.44 -17.23
CA PRO A 57 -7.78 -10.22 -16.20
C PRO A 57 -6.83 -10.69 -15.09
N PHE A 58 -5.57 -11.00 -15.41
CA PHE A 58 -4.59 -11.44 -14.41
C PHE A 58 -4.17 -10.29 -13.50
N THR A 59 -3.98 -9.08 -14.03
CA THR A 59 -3.64 -7.89 -13.20
C THR A 59 -4.81 -7.50 -12.31
N PHE A 60 -6.06 -7.56 -12.81
CA PHE A 60 -7.25 -7.35 -11.97
C PHE A 60 -7.36 -8.37 -10.83
N ILE A 61 -7.21 -9.67 -11.13
CA ILE A 61 -7.25 -10.72 -10.10
C ILE A 61 -6.11 -10.52 -9.10
N GLY A 62 -4.89 -10.23 -9.57
CA GLY A 62 -3.74 -9.93 -8.71
C GLY A 62 -3.99 -8.73 -7.79
N GLY A 63 -4.55 -7.65 -8.32
CA GLY A 63 -4.93 -6.47 -7.54
C GLY A 63 -5.98 -6.78 -6.47
N MET A 64 -7.00 -7.57 -6.81
CA MET A 64 -8.02 -8.03 -5.86
C MET A 64 -7.43 -8.90 -4.75
N ILE A 65 -6.52 -9.82 -5.09
CA ILE A 65 -5.83 -10.65 -4.08
C ILE A 65 -5.06 -9.76 -3.10
N ILE A 66 -4.35 -8.75 -3.58
CA ILE A 66 -3.60 -7.81 -2.71
C ILE A 66 -4.53 -7.05 -1.76
N CYS A 67 -5.72 -6.66 -2.21
CA CYS A 67 -6.72 -6.01 -1.37
C CYS A 67 -7.29 -6.94 -0.28
N CYS A 68 -7.35 -8.25 -0.53
CA CYS A 68 -7.88 -9.24 0.41
C CYS A 68 -6.86 -9.74 1.43
N ILE A 69 -5.56 -9.61 1.15
CA ILE A 69 -4.51 -10.03 2.09
C ILE A 69 -4.50 -9.09 3.30
N PRO A 70 -4.59 -9.61 4.54
CA PRO A 70 -4.55 -8.78 5.74
C PRO A 70 -3.21 -8.02 5.83
N PRO A 71 -3.23 -6.75 6.29
CA PRO A 71 -1.99 -6.01 6.48
C PRO A 71 -1.17 -6.63 7.63
N LEU A 72 0.16 -6.55 7.53
CA LEU A 72 1.06 -7.08 8.57
C LEU A 72 0.90 -6.37 9.92
N GLY A 73 0.51 -5.10 9.89
CA GLY A 73 0.22 -4.28 11.05
C GLY A 73 -0.94 -3.34 10.77
N LYS A 74 -1.55 -2.81 11.84
CA LYS A 74 -2.65 -1.85 11.74
C LYS A 74 -2.17 -0.53 11.11
N TYR A 75 -0.93 -0.14 11.41
CA TYR A 75 -0.28 1.03 10.82
C TYR A 75 1.00 0.65 10.08
N CYS A 76 1.39 1.55 9.18
CA CYS A 76 2.57 1.51 8.35
C CYS A 76 3.24 2.89 8.42
N CYS A 77 4.55 2.93 8.62
CA CYS A 77 5.35 4.14 8.58
C CYS A 77 5.95 4.25 7.18
N LEU A 78 5.76 5.39 6.53
CA LEU A 78 6.20 5.58 5.15
C LEU A 78 7.70 5.90 5.05
N GLU A 79 8.33 6.34 6.13
CA GLU A 79 9.77 6.66 6.14
C GLU A 79 10.67 5.44 6.30
N CYS A 80 10.26 4.46 7.13
CA CYS A 80 11.08 3.29 7.44
C CYS A 80 10.40 1.97 7.06
N ASP A 81 9.30 2.03 6.29
CA ASP A 81 8.49 0.88 5.85
C ASP A 81 8.02 -0.06 6.98
N ALA A 82 8.01 0.43 8.21
CA ALA A 82 7.69 -0.36 9.40
C ALA A 82 6.18 -0.55 9.57
N TYR A 83 5.75 -1.77 9.87
CA TYR A 83 4.37 -2.10 10.23
C TYR A 83 4.27 -2.41 11.72
N TRP A 84 3.25 -1.94 12.42
CA TRP A 84 3.01 -2.25 13.84
C TRP A 84 1.53 -2.19 14.20
N ASN A 85 1.20 -2.66 15.41
CA ASN A 85 -0.12 -2.51 16.02
C ASN A 85 0.00 -1.66 17.31
N PRO A 86 -0.84 -0.63 17.53
CA PRO A 86 -0.86 0.14 18.78
C PRO A 86 -1.07 -0.72 20.03
N ASP A 87 -1.78 -1.84 19.91
CA ASP A 87 -2.06 -2.73 21.03
C ASP A 87 -0.80 -3.46 21.53
N ASN A 88 0.24 -3.57 20.67
CA ASN A 88 1.52 -4.17 21.02
C ASN A 88 2.68 -3.47 20.25
N PRO A 89 3.13 -2.29 20.72
CA PRO A 89 4.06 -1.44 19.98
C PRO A 89 5.50 -1.96 19.91
N SER A 90 5.85 -2.98 20.70
CA SER A 90 7.17 -3.62 20.66
C SER A 90 7.34 -4.58 19.47
N LEU A 91 6.23 -5.07 18.91
CA LEU A 91 6.25 -5.91 17.72
C LEU A 91 6.16 -5.03 16.46
N VAL A 92 7.32 -4.83 15.82
CA VAL A 92 7.44 -4.08 14.58
C VAL A 92 7.93 -5.02 13.47
N TRP A 93 7.23 -5.01 12.34
CA TRP A 93 7.54 -5.83 11.17
C TRP A 93 8.11 -4.97 10.05
N ARG A 94 9.04 -5.54 9.27
CA ARG A 94 9.60 -4.95 8.05
C ARG A 94 10.24 -3.56 8.26
N THR A 95 11.04 -3.39 9.31
CA THR A 95 11.81 -2.15 9.48
C THR A 95 12.93 -2.06 8.45
N ARG A 96 12.94 -1.00 7.63
CA ARG A 96 14.16 -0.54 6.95
C ARG A 96 14.92 0.40 7.87
N PRO A 97 16.26 0.48 7.76
CA PRO A 97 17.00 1.54 8.42
C PRO A 97 16.49 2.89 7.90
N PRO A 98 16.24 3.87 8.77
CA PRO A 98 15.81 5.20 8.32
C PRO A 98 16.88 5.81 7.41
N GLY A 99 16.47 6.31 6.24
CA GLY A 99 17.36 7.00 5.28
C GLY A 99 17.94 6.16 4.13
N LEU A 100 17.38 4.97 3.86
CA LEU A 100 17.70 4.10 2.71
C LEU A 100 16.55 4.00 1.71
#